data_AF-A0A536AI59-F1
#
_entry.id   AF-A0A536AI59-F1
#
_cell.length_a   1.000
_cell.length_b   1.000
_cell.length_c   1.000
_cell.angle_alpha   90.00
_cell.angle_beta   90.00
_cell.angle_gamma   90.00
#
_symmetry.space_group_name_H-M   'P 1'
#
loop_
_entity.id
_entity.type
_entity.pdbx_description
1 polymer ?
#
loop_
_entity_poly.entity_id
_entity_poly.type
_entity_poly.pdbx_seq_one_letter_code
_entity_poly.pdbx_strand_id
1 'polypeptide(L)'
;MRAVARSRTERASRRSGPTLRARGGEMDQALGPFLGTWTVMMAAMMLPSATPMIRLHRLGADGRLRTQLWSAAFVAGYLIVWASVGIVVWGAGIAASSILIPEQRALAVSAILLLAGVYQFTSVKATCLRACRTPADFLLTHWHRGLSGQLRLGIEHGLYCLGCCWALMALFVGVGAMSLVWAIGIALVVLVEKVRPEGIVFGRIAGTLLIAAAVIVLARPELAMSVGGPM
;
A
#
# COMPACT_ATOMS: atom_id res chain seq x y z
N MET A 1 19.06 48.67 39.14
CA MET A 1 18.67 48.61 37.71
C MET A 1 19.00 47.29 36.98
N ARG A 2 19.32 46.17 37.64
CA ARG A 2 19.62 44.87 36.98
C ARG A 2 18.52 43.79 37.07
N ALA A 3 17.44 44.04 37.82
CA ALA A 3 16.38 43.04 38.04
C ALA A 3 15.26 43.06 36.96
N VAL A 4 15.07 44.18 36.25
CA VAL A 4 13.98 44.32 35.26
C VAL A 4 14.34 43.69 33.90
N ALA A 5 15.62 43.43 33.63
CA ALA A 5 16.07 42.85 32.36
C ALA A 5 15.89 41.31 32.28
N ARG A 6 15.89 40.59 33.41
CA ARG A 6 15.73 39.12 33.44
C ARG A 6 14.29 38.66 33.20
N SER A 7 13.29 39.48 33.55
CA SER A 7 11.88 39.10 33.43
C SER A 7 11.36 39.14 31.98
N ARG A 8 12.08 39.78 31.06
CA ARG A 8 11.71 39.89 29.63
C ARG A 8 12.21 38.70 28.81
N THR A 9 13.36 38.12 29.18
CA THR A 9 13.95 36.96 28.51
C THR A 9 13.26 35.64 28.88
N GLU A 10 12.76 35.47 30.11
CA GLU A 10 11.98 34.28 30.49
C GLU A 10 10.59 34.24 29.83
N ARG A 11 9.99 35.40 29.55
CA ARG A 11 8.65 35.49 28.97
C ARG A 11 8.62 35.16 27.47
N ALA A 12 9.76 35.22 26.79
CA ALA A 12 9.90 34.84 25.38
C ALA A 12 10.02 33.31 25.17
N SER A 13 10.55 32.57 26.14
CA SER A 13 10.71 31.11 26.06
C SER A 13 9.39 30.34 26.26
N ARG A 14 8.45 30.90 27.04
CA ARG A 14 7.11 30.32 27.29
C ARG A 14 6.12 30.41 26.12
N ARG A 15 6.50 31.00 24.98
CA ARG A 15 5.68 31.09 23.76
C ARG A 15 5.96 30.01 22.72
N SER A 16 6.73 28.98 23.08
CA SER A 16 6.81 27.74 22.30
C SER A 16 5.55 26.92 22.57
N GLY A 17 4.46 27.28 21.90
CA GLY A 17 3.16 26.67 22.08
C GLY A 17 3.17 25.17 21.72
N PRO A 18 2.25 24.38 22.29
CA PRO A 18 2.01 22.98 21.90
C PRO A 18 1.48 22.82 20.45
N THR A 19 1.47 23.88 19.66
CA THR A 19 0.74 23.98 18.39
C THR A 19 1.50 23.47 17.17
N LEU A 20 2.84 23.51 17.11
CA LEU A 20 3.54 23.07 15.89
C LEU A 20 3.52 21.54 15.71
N ARG A 21 3.59 20.80 16.81
CA ARG A 21 3.56 19.32 16.82
C ARG A 21 2.13 18.77 16.69
N ALA A 22 1.15 19.45 17.28
CA ALA A 22 -0.27 19.13 17.11
C ALA A 22 -0.75 19.45 15.68
N ARG A 23 -0.36 20.60 15.13
CA ARG A 23 -0.70 21.00 13.75
C ARG A 23 -0.02 20.13 12.70
N GLY A 24 1.17 19.57 12.99
CA GLY A 24 1.80 18.54 12.16
C GLY A 24 0.93 17.28 12.08
N GLY A 25 0.51 16.75 13.24
CA GLY A 25 -0.37 15.58 13.31
C GLY A 25 -1.77 15.79 12.72
N GLU A 26 -2.34 17.00 12.83
CA GLU A 26 -3.62 17.35 12.19
C GLU A 26 -3.48 17.50 10.66
N MET A 27 -2.34 17.99 10.17
CA MET A 27 -2.07 18.14 8.74
C MET A 27 -1.73 16.79 8.08
N ASP A 28 -1.16 15.85 8.84
CA ASP A 28 -0.96 14.45 8.46
C ASP A 28 -2.29 13.66 8.43
N GLN A 29 -3.30 14.10 9.19
CA GLN A 29 -4.66 13.53 9.19
C GLN A 29 -5.54 14.06 8.04
N ALA A 30 -5.15 15.13 7.37
CA ALA A 30 -5.89 15.62 6.22
C ALA A 30 -5.81 14.61 5.05
N LEU A 31 -6.95 14.33 4.42
CA LEU A 31 -7.06 13.36 3.32
C LEU A 31 -6.07 13.67 2.18
N GLY A 32 -5.87 14.95 1.84
CA GLY A 32 -5.00 15.37 0.73
C GLY A 32 -3.53 14.94 0.89
N PRO A 33 -2.82 15.40 1.94
CA PRO A 33 -1.46 14.97 2.23
C PRO A 33 -1.30 13.45 2.39
N PHE A 34 -2.25 12.79 3.07
CA PHE A 34 -2.26 11.34 3.21
C PHE A 34 -2.30 10.63 1.84
N LEU A 35 -3.25 11.03 0.98
CA LEU A 35 -3.40 10.46 -0.35
C LEU A 35 -2.18 10.73 -1.23
N GLY A 36 -1.55 11.90 -1.11
CA GLY A 36 -0.32 12.22 -1.83
C GLY A 36 0.80 11.25 -1.48
N THR A 37 1.11 11.12 -0.18
CA THR A 37 2.16 10.22 0.31
C THR A 37 1.85 8.75 0.02
N TRP A 38 0.60 8.32 0.26
CA TRP A 38 0.13 6.98 -0.06
C TRP A 38 0.31 6.67 -1.55
N THR A 39 -0.17 7.53 -2.43
CA THR A 39 -0.11 7.30 -3.88
C THR A 39 1.33 7.23 -4.36
N VAL A 40 2.23 8.09 -3.86
CA VAL A 40 3.67 8.05 -4.21
C VAL A 40 4.32 6.75 -3.75
N MET A 41 4.05 6.32 -2.51
CA MET A 41 4.57 5.06 -1.97
C MET A 41 4.05 3.85 -2.77
N MET A 42 2.74 3.79 -3.01
CA MET A 42 2.14 2.69 -3.78
C MET A 42 2.63 2.69 -5.22
N ALA A 43 2.83 3.88 -5.81
CA ALA A 43 3.44 4.00 -7.12
C ALA A 43 4.84 3.39 -7.13
N ALA A 44 5.69 3.77 -6.17
CA ALA A 44 7.07 3.27 -6.07
C ALA A 44 7.13 1.75 -5.94
N MET A 45 6.22 1.16 -5.17
CA MET A 45 6.22 -0.28 -4.88
C MET A 45 5.56 -1.12 -5.97
N MET A 46 4.50 -0.61 -6.61
CA MET A 46 3.63 -1.41 -7.48
C MET A 46 3.82 -1.13 -8.97
N LEU A 47 4.26 0.07 -9.39
CA LEU A 47 4.63 0.33 -10.80
C LEU A 47 5.73 -0.59 -11.33
N PRO A 48 6.75 -1.02 -10.56
CA PRO A 48 7.72 -1.99 -11.03
C PRO A 48 7.07 -3.24 -11.63
N SER A 49 5.94 -3.68 -11.06
CA SER A 49 5.20 -4.84 -11.59
C SER A 49 4.49 -4.60 -12.91
N ALA A 50 4.18 -3.34 -13.26
CA ALA A 50 3.55 -2.95 -14.53
C ALA A 50 4.56 -2.54 -15.62
N THR A 51 5.87 -2.51 -15.32
CA THR A 51 6.93 -2.18 -16.29
C THR A 51 6.92 -3.02 -17.58
N PRO A 52 6.65 -4.34 -17.60
CA PRO A 52 6.60 -5.09 -18.86
C PRO A 52 5.46 -4.61 -19.78
N MET A 53 4.34 -4.15 -19.19
CA MET A 53 3.20 -3.64 -19.94
C MET A 53 3.51 -2.29 -20.61
N ILE A 54 4.18 -1.40 -19.88
CA ILE A 54 4.65 -0.09 -20.39
C ILE A 54 5.62 -0.29 -21.57
N ARG A 55 6.45 -1.34 -21.52
CA ARG A 55 7.35 -1.67 -22.64
C ARG A 55 6.58 -2.14 -23.88
N LEU A 56 5.49 -2.91 -23.71
CA LEU A 56 4.67 -3.36 -24.83
C LEU A 56 3.93 -2.21 -25.54
N HIS A 57 3.58 -1.12 -24.85
CA HIS A 57 3.03 0.06 -25.51
C HIS A 57 3.96 0.66 -26.59
N ARG A 58 5.28 0.47 -26.45
CA ARG A 58 6.26 0.92 -27.46
C ARG A 58 6.17 0.15 -28.77
N LEU A 59 5.58 -1.05 -28.75
CA LEU A 59 5.41 -1.90 -29.94
C LEU A 59 4.12 -1.61 -30.71
N GLY A 60 3.10 -1.03 -30.05
CA GLY A 60 1.77 -0.82 -30.64
C GLY A 60 1.45 0.62 -31.05
N ALA A 61 2.33 1.59 -30.78
CA ALA A 61 2.10 3.01 -31.04
C ALA A 61 3.08 3.58 -32.07
N ASP A 62 2.55 4.14 -33.16
CA ASP A 62 3.33 4.89 -34.14
C ASP A 62 3.67 6.25 -33.55
N GLY A 63 4.96 6.45 -33.25
CA GLY A 63 5.50 7.73 -32.79
C GLY A 63 5.66 7.86 -31.28
N ARG A 64 6.71 8.60 -30.90
CA ARG A 64 7.15 8.77 -29.51
C ARG A 64 6.10 9.47 -28.65
N LEU A 65 5.42 10.50 -29.17
CA LEU A 65 4.39 11.24 -28.43
C LEU A 65 3.18 10.35 -28.09
N ARG A 66 2.67 9.59 -29.06
CA ARG A 66 1.52 8.69 -28.88
C ARG A 66 1.82 7.61 -27.84
N THR A 67 3.02 7.04 -27.90
CA THR A 67 3.50 6.05 -26.93
C THR A 67 3.52 6.61 -25.49
N GLN A 68 4.00 7.84 -25.31
CA GLN A 68 4.07 8.48 -23.99
C GLN A 68 2.67 8.79 -23.44
N LEU A 69 1.78 9.33 -24.27
CA LEU A 69 0.39 9.63 -23.87
C LEU A 69 -0.37 8.36 -23.49
N TRP A 70 -0.18 7.26 -24.23
CA TRP A 70 -0.83 5.98 -23.94
C TRP A 70 -0.30 5.37 -22.64
N SER A 71 1.02 5.40 -22.44
CA SER A 71 1.63 4.93 -21.20
C SER A 71 1.19 5.78 -20.00
N ALA A 72 1.09 7.10 -20.16
CA ALA A 72 0.62 8.00 -19.12
C ALA A 72 -0.86 7.75 -18.77
N ALA A 73 -1.72 7.53 -19.77
CA ALA A 73 -3.12 7.18 -19.55
C ALA A 73 -3.27 5.85 -18.80
N PHE A 74 -2.49 4.83 -19.19
CA PHE A 74 -2.45 3.56 -18.47
C PHE A 74 -2.03 3.74 -17.00
N VAL A 75 -0.91 4.45 -16.76
CA VAL A 75 -0.42 4.70 -15.39
C VAL A 75 -1.43 5.51 -14.59
N ALA A 76 -2.10 6.49 -15.19
CA ALA A 76 -3.15 7.27 -14.52
C ALA A 76 -4.31 6.37 -14.07
N GLY A 77 -4.79 5.48 -14.93
CA GLY A 77 -5.86 4.53 -14.59
C GLY A 77 -5.46 3.60 -13.45
N TYR A 78 -4.22 3.12 -13.48
CA TYR A 78 -3.64 2.30 -12.42
C TYR A 78 -3.57 3.03 -11.07
N LEU A 79 -3.10 4.29 -11.07
CA LEU A 79 -2.98 5.09 -9.86
C LEU A 79 -4.33 5.53 -9.30
N ILE A 80 -5.36 5.70 -10.13
CA ILE A 80 -6.73 5.97 -9.67
C ILE A 80 -7.23 4.82 -8.78
N VAL A 81 -6.98 3.57 -9.17
CA VAL A 81 -7.34 2.39 -8.36
C VAL A 81 -6.58 2.39 -7.02
N TRP A 82 -5.29 2.72 -7.01
CA TRP A 82 -4.54 2.77 -5.76
C TRP A 82 -4.90 3.96 -4.86
N ALA A 83 -5.22 5.10 -5.45
CA ALA A 83 -5.69 6.27 -4.72
C ALA A 83 -7.04 5.98 -4.05
N SER A 84 -7.96 5.26 -4.71
CA SER A 84 -9.24 4.88 -4.10
C SER A 84 -9.06 3.94 -2.91
N VAL A 85 -8.10 3.01 -2.98
CA VAL A 85 -7.69 2.19 -1.82
C VAL A 85 -7.16 3.07 -0.68
N GLY A 86 -6.39 4.10 -1.00
CA GLY A 86 -5.90 5.07 -0.02
C GLY A 86 -7.05 5.76 0.74
N ILE A 87 -8.13 6.12 0.05
CA ILE A 87 -9.33 6.70 0.69
C ILE A 87 -9.94 5.72 1.69
N VAL A 88 -10.08 4.44 1.29
CA VAL A 88 -10.60 3.38 2.16
C VAL A 88 -9.70 3.18 3.39
N VAL A 89 -8.39 3.16 3.19
CA VAL A 89 -7.41 3.00 4.28
C VAL A 89 -7.45 4.18 5.24
N TRP A 90 -7.51 5.40 4.74
CA TRP A 90 -7.62 6.61 5.55
C TRP A 90 -8.90 6.58 6.42
N GLY A 91 -10.05 6.26 5.80
CA GLY A 91 -11.32 6.13 6.52
C GLY A 91 -11.30 5.01 7.56
N ALA A 92 -10.72 3.86 7.22
CA ALA A 92 -10.56 2.74 8.15
C ALA A 92 -9.63 3.10 9.32
N GLY A 93 -8.58 3.90 9.09
CA GLY A 93 -7.69 4.40 10.14
C GLY A 93 -8.41 5.29 11.15
N ILE A 94 -9.28 6.20 10.67
CA ILE A 94 -10.10 7.07 11.53
C ILE A 94 -11.13 6.25 12.33
N ALA A 95 -11.79 5.28 11.70
CA ALA A 95 -12.71 4.40 12.41
C ALA A 95 -11.99 3.54 13.45
N ALA A 96 -10.81 3.02 13.11
CA ALA A 96 -10.02 2.19 14.00
C ALA A 96 -9.56 2.95 15.25
N SER A 97 -9.10 4.20 15.12
CA SER A 97 -8.63 5.01 16.25
C SER A 97 -9.73 5.39 17.24
N SER A 98 -11.00 5.33 16.83
CA SER A 98 -12.16 5.60 17.69
C SER A 98 -12.74 4.36 18.37
N ILE A 99 -12.40 3.15 17.90
CA ILE A 99 -13.05 1.90 18.32
C ILE A 99 -12.05 0.94 19.01
N LEU A 100 -10.80 0.85 18.54
CA LEU A 100 -9.86 -0.13 19.06
C LEU A 100 -9.23 0.31 20.38
N ILE A 101 -9.61 -0.38 21.46
CA ILE A 101 -8.87 -0.37 22.72
C ILE A 101 -7.57 -1.18 22.58
N PRO A 102 -6.48 -0.80 23.30
CA PRO A 102 -5.16 -1.44 23.19
C PRO A 102 -5.17 -2.97 23.34
N GLU A 103 -6.09 -3.49 24.17
CA GLU A 103 -6.27 -4.92 24.45
C GLU A 103 -6.75 -5.72 23.22
N GLN A 104 -7.42 -5.07 22.26
CA GLN A 104 -7.91 -5.70 21.03
C GLN A 104 -6.89 -5.70 19.88
N ARG A 105 -5.75 -5.00 20.05
CA ARG A 105 -4.73 -4.87 19.00
C ARG A 105 -4.13 -6.22 18.60
N ALA A 106 -3.87 -7.10 19.58
CA ALA A 106 -3.32 -8.43 19.32
C ALA A 106 -4.28 -9.31 18.49
N LEU A 107 -5.59 -9.22 18.78
CA LEU A 107 -6.62 -9.93 18.02
C LEU A 107 -6.74 -9.38 16.59
N ALA A 108 -6.73 -8.05 16.42
CA ALA A 108 -6.79 -7.42 15.11
C ALA A 108 -5.56 -7.79 14.24
N VAL A 109 -4.35 -7.72 14.81
CA VAL A 109 -3.11 -8.12 14.13
C VAL A 109 -3.15 -9.60 13.73
N SER A 110 -3.56 -10.47 14.66
CA SER A 110 -3.68 -11.91 14.39
C SER A 110 -4.71 -12.20 13.30
N ALA A 111 -5.85 -11.53 13.33
CA ALA A 111 -6.90 -11.66 12.31
C ALA A 111 -6.41 -11.22 10.93
N ILE A 112 -5.67 -10.11 10.85
CA ILE A 112 -5.11 -9.62 9.58
C ILE A 112 -4.01 -10.57 9.05
N LEU A 113 -3.13 -11.07 9.92
CA LEU A 113 -2.13 -12.09 9.57
C LEU A 113 -2.79 -13.36 9.04
N LEU A 114 -3.83 -13.84 9.73
CA LEU A 114 -4.58 -15.02 9.33
C LEU A 114 -5.31 -14.79 8.01
N LEU A 115 -5.97 -13.64 7.82
CA LEU A 115 -6.63 -13.27 6.58
C LEU A 115 -5.64 -13.24 5.42
N ALA A 116 -4.49 -12.56 5.58
CA ALA A 116 -3.43 -12.51 4.58
C ALA A 116 -2.88 -13.91 4.27
N GLY A 117 -2.68 -14.73 5.30
CA GLY A 117 -2.19 -16.09 5.16
C GLY A 117 -3.16 -17.02 4.45
N VAL A 118 -4.45 -17.01 4.80
CA VAL A 118 -5.48 -17.80 4.12
C VAL A 118 -5.68 -17.31 2.68
N TYR A 119 -5.63 -15.99 2.46
CA TYR A 119 -5.78 -15.41 1.13
C TYR A 119 -4.75 -15.95 0.12
N GLN A 120 -3.55 -16.26 0.59
CA GLN A 120 -2.47 -16.86 -0.23
C GLN A 120 -2.85 -18.19 -0.89
N PHE A 121 -3.77 -18.95 -0.30
CA PHE A 121 -4.21 -20.24 -0.82
C PHE A 121 -5.45 -20.14 -1.72
N THR A 122 -6.06 -18.96 -1.86
CA THR A 122 -7.32 -18.80 -2.59
C THR A 122 -7.15 -18.92 -4.11
N SER A 123 -8.16 -19.51 -4.75
CA SER A 123 -8.25 -19.56 -6.22
C SER A 123 -8.40 -18.18 -6.85
N VAL A 124 -9.01 -17.24 -6.11
CA VAL A 124 -9.14 -15.83 -6.50
C VAL A 124 -7.76 -15.21 -6.65
N LYS A 125 -6.90 -15.30 -5.62
CA LYS A 125 -5.52 -14.79 -5.71
C LYS A 125 -4.77 -15.42 -6.88
N ALA A 126 -4.84 -16.74 -7.03
CA ALA A 126 -4.13 -17.44 -8.10
C ALA A 126 -4.58 -16.98 -9.50
N THR A 127 -5.87 -16.68 -9.67
CA THR A 127 -6.44 -16.19 -10.93
C THR A 127 -6.01 -14.76 -11.21
N CYS A 128 -6.11 -13.86 -10.22
CA CYS A 128 -5.61 -12.48 -10.36
C CYS A 128 -4.11 -12.44 -10.64
N LEU A 129 -3.33 -13.26 -9.94
CA LEU A 129 -1.88 -13.34 -10.13
C LEU A 129 -1.51 -13.82 -11.54
N ARG A 130 -2.22 -14.81 -12.10
CA ARG A 130 -2.01 -15.24 -13.49
C ARG A 130 -2.25 -14.10 -14.48
N ALA A 131 -3.35 -13.36 -14.34
CA ALA A 131 -3.64 -12.19 -15.18
C ALA A 131 -2.58 -11.10 -15.06
N CYS A 132 -2.02 -10.88 -13.85
CA CYS A 132 -0.91 -9.95 -13.66
C CYS A 132 0.42 -10.41 -14.31
N ARG A 133 0.58 -11.71 -14.54
CA ARG A 133 1.82 -12.33 -15.05
C ARG A 133 1.85 -12.52 -16.56
N THR A 134 0.72 -12.41 -17.24
CA THR A 134 0.58 -12.59 -18.69
C THR A 134 0.28 -11.26 -19.40
N PRO A 135 1.22 -10.28 -19.39
CA PRO A 135 0.95 -8.93 -19.92
C PRO A 135 0.60 -8.93 -21.41
N ALA A 136 1.17 -9.83 -22.20
CA ALA A 136 0.87 -9.93 -23.63
C ALA A 136 -0.56 -10.42 -23.89
N ASP A 137 -0.99 -11.48 -23.20
CA ASP A 137 -2.36 -12.02 -23.29
C ASP A 137 -3.39 -11.00 -22.79
N PHE A 138 -3.08 -10.32 -21.70
CA PHE A 138 -3.91 -9.25 -21.15
C PHE A 138 -4.09 -8.09 -22.15
N LEU A 139 -3.01 -7.67 -22.80
CA LEU A 139 -3.08 -6.65 -23.83
C LEU A 139 -3.90 -7.14 -25.03
N LEU A 140 -3.66 -8.34 -25.55
CA LEU A 140 -4.41 -8.85 -26.71
C LEU A 140 -5.92 -8.94 -26.47
N THR A 141 -6.33 -9.21 -25.23
CA THR A 141 -7.75 -9.38 -24.84
C THR A 141 -8.44 -8.08 -24.40
N HIS A 142 -7.71 -7.12 -23.84
CA HIS A 142 -8.27 -5.89 -23.26
C HIS A 142 -7.81 -4.60 -23.97
N TRP A 143 -7.03 -4.70 -25.04
CA TRP A 143 -6.51 -3.53 -25.75
C TRP A 143 -7.61 -2.76 -26.50
N HIS A 144 -7.73 -1.49 -26.15
CA HIS A 144 -8.59 -0.54 -26.83
C HIS A 144 -7.75 0.64 -27.33
N ARG A 145 -7.98 1.07 -28.58
CA ARG A 145 -7.27 2.22 -29.15
C ARG A 145 -7.74 3.53 -28.49
N GLY A 146 -6.84 4.52 -28.42
CA GLY A 146 -7.13 5.85 -27.88
C GLY A 146 -6.84 5.99 -26.38
N LEU A 147 -6.80 7.23 -25.88
CA LEU A 147 -6.45 7.51 -24.47
C LEU A 147 -7.43 6.88 -23.48
N SER A 148 -8.73 6.90 -23.77
CA SER A 148 -9.76 6.29 -22.92
C SER A 148 -9.59 4.78 -22.80
N GLY A 149 -9.23 4.11 -23.90
CA GLY A 149 -8.94 2.68 -23.92
C GLY A 149 -7.76 2.32 -23.03
N GLN A 150 -6.69 3.12 -23.06
CA GLN A 150 -5.52 2.89 -22.22
C GLN A 150 -5.77 3.22 -20.75
N LEU A 151 -6.58 4.24 -20.47
CA LEU A 151 -7.03 4.53 -19.11
C LEU A 151 -7.82 3.35 -18.52
N ARG A 152 -8.78 2.81 -19.28
CA ARG A 152 -9.57 1.64 -18.90
C ARG A 152 -8.69 0.41 -18.68
N LEU A 153 -7.75 0.16 -19.59
CA LEU A 153 -6.76 -0.91 -19.45
C LEU A 153 -5.96 -0.77 -18.15
N GLY A 154 -5.55 0.45 -17.79
CA GLY A 154 -4.89 0.77 -16.52
C GLY A 154 -5.74 0.45 -15.30
N ILE A 155 -7.03 0.80 -15.34
CA ILE A 155 -7.99 0.50 -14.27
C ILE A 155 -8.17 -1.01 -14.12
N GLU A 156 -8.44 -1.72 -15.22
CA GLU A 156 -8.64 -3.17 -15.21
C GLU A 156 -7.39 -3.88 -14.67
N HIS A 157 -6.20 -3.52 -15.15
CA HIS A 157 -4.95 -4.08 -14.63
C HIS A 157 -4.70 -3.72 -13.16
N GLY A 158 -5.07 -2.50 -12.76
CA GLY A 158 -5.05 -2.05 -11.37
C GLY A 158 -5.93 -2.93 -10.47
N LEU A 159 -7.13 -3.28 -10.91
CA LEU A 159 -8.05 -4.15 -10.17
C LEU A 159 -7.52 -5.58 -10.04
N TYR A 160 -6.91 -6.15 -11.08
CA TYR A 160 -6.23 -7.45 -10.96
C TYR A 160 -5.03 -7.39 -10.01
N CYS A 161 -4.23 -6.32 -10.08
CA CYS A 161 -3.13 -6.09 -9.14
C CYS A 161 -3.64 -6.00 -7.71
N LEU A 162 -4.69 -5.22 -7.46
CA LEU A 162 -5.30 -5.11 -6.14
C LEU A 162 -5.81 -6.48 -5.69
N GLY A 163 -6.51 -7.22 -6.55
CA GLY A 163 -6.95 -8.58 -6.28
C GLY A 163 -5.80 -9.50 -5.86
N CYS A 164 -4.64 -9.47 -6.52
CA CYS A 164 -3.56 -10.39 -6.14
C CYS A 164 -2.87 -10.05 -4.80
N CYS A 165 -2.89 -8.80 -4.34
CA CYS A 165 -2.11 -8.36 -3.17
C CYS A 165 -2.88 -7.61 -2.07
N TRP A 166 -4.20 -7.41 -2.18
CA TRP A 166 -4.95 -6.60 -1.21
C TRP A 166 -4.80 -7.10 0.23
N ALA A 167 -4.77 -8.41 0.45
CA ALA A 167 -4.63 -8.96 1.80
C ALA A 167 -3.25 -8.70 2.41
N LEU A 168 -2.19 -8.71 1.59
CA LEU A 168 -0.85 -8.28 2.00
C LEU A 168 -0.77 -6.77 2.23
N MET A 169 -1.56 -5.98 1.49
CA MET A 169 -1.69 -4.54 1.74
C MET A 169 -2.42 -4.26 3.05
N ALA A 170 -3.48 -5.00 3.36
CA ALA A 170 -4.16 -4.92 4.65
C ALA A 170 -3.21 -5.24 5.80
N LEU A 171 -2.32 -6.22 5.62
CA LEU A 171 -1.24 -6.50 6.56
C LEU A 171 -0.24 -5.35 6.71
N PHE A 172 0.22 -4.77 5.59
CA PHE A 172 1.10 -3.61 5.63
C PHE A 172 0.48 -2.43 6.41
N VAL A 173 -0.82 -2.18 6.21
CA VAL A 173 -1.55 -1.11 6.90
C VAL A 173 -1.79 -1.44 8.37
N GLY A 174 -2.33 -2.62 8.67
CA GLY A 174 -2.79 -2.96 10.03
C GLY A 174 -1.69 -3.41 10.99
N VAL A 175 -0.61 -3.99 10.48
CA VAL A 175 0.54 -4.44 11.28
C VAL A 175 1.72 -3.50 11.12
N GLY A 176 1.98 -3.06 9.89
CA GLY A 176 3.24 -2.44 9.52
C GLY A 176 3.45 -1.02 10.03
N ALA A 177 2.42 -0.37 10.58
CA ALA A 177 2.46 1.03 11.04
C ALA A 177 3.12 1.98 10.01
N MET A 178 2.97 1.69 8.71
CA MET A 178 3.65 2.38 7.61
C MET A 178 5.20 2.41 7.71
N SER A 179 5.83 1.45 8.40
CA SER A 179 7.28 1.36 8.44
C SER A 179 7.85 0.98 7.06
N LEU A 180 9.01 1.54 6.75
CA LEU A 180 9.70 1.29 5.49
C LEU A 180 10.12 -0.19 5.34
N VAL A 181 10.40 -0.87 6.45
CA VAL A 181 10.78 -2.30 6.46
C VAL A 181 9.61 -3.17 5.99
N TRP A 182 8.42 -2.96 6.54
CA TRP A 182 7.22 -3.68 6.14
C TRP A 182 6.83 -3.36 4.70
N ALA A 183 6.99 -2.10 4.27
CA ALA A 183 6.78 -1.71 2.88
C ALA A 183 7.71 -2.53 1.96
N ILE A 184 9.02 -2.45 2.16
CA ILE A 184 10.01 -3.15 1.34
C ILE A 184 9.75 -4.67 1.35
N GLY A 185 9.51 -5.27 2.52
CA GLY A 185 9.24 -6.70 2.65
C GLY A 185 8.03 -7.15 1.81
N ILE A 186 6.92 -6.43 1.90
CA ILE A 186 5.71 -6.77 1.15
C ILE A 186 5.88 -6.50 -0.35
N ALA A 187 6.54 -5.41 -0.74
CA ALA A 187 6.88 -5.15 -2.14
C ALA A 187 7.71 -6.29 -2.74
N LEU A 188 8.71 -6.78 -2.01
CA LEU A 188 9.55 -7.90 -2.44
C LEU A 188 8.74 -9.18 -2.59
N VAL A 189 7.88 -9.50 -1.62
CA VAL A 189 7.00 -10.68 -1.71
C VAL A 189 6.12 -10.60 -2.96
N VAL A 190 5.44 -9.48 -3.17
CA VAL A 190 4.56 -9.27 -4.34
C VAL A 190 5.36 -9.32 -5.65
N LEU A 191 6.55 -8.73 -5.68
CA LEU A 191 7.42 -8.75 -6.85
C LEU A 191 7.87 -10.17 -7.19
N VAL A 192 8.29 -10.95 -6.19
CA VAL A 192 8.70 -12.35 -6.37
C VAL A 192 7.53 -13.20 -6.86
N GLU A 193 6.34 -13.04 -6.28
CA GLU A 193 5.12 -13.73 -6.71
C GLU A 193 4.78 -13.43 -8.19
N LYS A 194 4.98 -12.19 -8.64
CA LYS A 194 4.68 -11.74 -10.00
C LYS A 194 5.79 -12.07 -11.01
N VAL A 195 7.05 -12.11 -10.61
CA VAL A 195 8.17 -12.29 -11.55
C VAL A 195 8.59 -13.75 -11.69
N ARG A 196 8.59 -14.52 -10.59
CA ARG A 196 9.14 -15.88 -10.60
C ARG A 196 8.14 -16.90 -11.17
N PRO A 197 8.59 -17.89 -11.96
CA PRO A 197 7.74 -18.97 -12.48
C PRO A 197 6.95 -19.65 -11.36
N GLU A 198 7.63 -19.94 -10.25
CA GLU A 198 7.13 -20.61 -9.04
C GLU A 198 6.40 -19.67 -8.05
N GLY A 199 6.00 -18.46 -8.48
CA GLY A 199 5.39 -17.47 -7.58
C GLY A 199 4.17 -17.95 -6.79
N ILE A 200 3.41 -18.94 -7.29
CA ILE A 200 2.29 -19.57 -6.57
C ILE A 200 2.81 -20.40 -5.38
N VAL A 201 3.89 -21.16 -5.56
CA VAL A 201 4.50 -21.95 -4.49
C VAL A 201 5.09 -21.04 -3.43
N PHE A 202 5.80 -19.99 -3.85
CA PHE A 202 6.32 -18.97 -2.95
C PHE A 202 5.20 -18.28 -2.15
N GLY A 203 4.10 -17.91 -2.80
CA GLY A 203 2.92 -17.34 -2.13
C GLY A 203 2.32 -18.28 -1.09
N ARG A 204 2.24 -19.59 -1.37
CA ARG A 204 1.80 -20.61 -0.40
C ARG A 204 2.73 -20.72 0.79
N ILE A 205 4.06 -20.71 0.58
CA ILE A 205 5.04 -20.71 1.68
C ILE A 205 4.88 -19.45 2.53
N ALA A 206 4.78 -18.28 1.91
CA ALA A 206 4.51 -17.03 2.61
C ALA A 206 3.19 -17.08 3.38
N GLY A 207 2.15 -17.69 2.80
CA GLY A 207 0.86 -17.94 3.45
C GLY A 207 0.98 -18.78 4.71
N THR A 208 1.70 -19.91 4.64
CA THR A 208 1.95 -20.77 5.81
C THR A 208 2.68 -20.00 6.91
N LEU A 209 3.70 -19.20 6.56
CA LEU A 209 4.44 -18.38 7.51
C LEU A 209 3.56 -17.33 8.17
N LEU A 210 2.66 -16.69 7.42
CA LEU A 210 1.70 -15.71 7.96
C LEU A 210 0.68 -16.36 8.90
N ILE A 211 0.17 -17.55 8.57
CA ILE A 211 -0.73 -18.31 9.45
C ILE A 211 0.00 -18.73 10.74
N ALA A 212 1.23 -19.24 10.63
CA ALA A 212 2.04 -19.59 11.78
C ALA A 212 2.30 -18.36 12.68
N ALA A 213 2.64 -17.22 12.07
CA ALA A 213 2.79 -15.95 12.79
C ALA A 213 1.49 -15.52 13.50
N ALA A 214 0.33 -15.69 12.87
CA ALA A 214 -0.97 -15.40 13.51
C ALA A 214 -1.18 -16.25 14.77
N VAL A 215 -0.89 -17.55 14.71
CA VAL A 215 -1.02 -18.46 15.86
C VAL A 215 -0.03 -18.09 16.97
N ILE A 216 1.21 -17.76 16.61
CA ILE A 216 2.24 -17.33 17.57
C ILE A 216 1.83 -16.04 18.29
N VAL A 217 1.35 -15.05 17.55
CA VAL A 217 0.90 -13.77 18.14
C VAL A 217 -0.31 -13.98 19.05
N LEU A 218 -1.21 -14.91 18.71
CA LEU A 218 -2.36 -15.25 19.57
C LEU A 218 -1.93 -15.96 20.85
N ALA A 219 -0.92 -16.82 20.78
CA ALA A 219 -0.37 -17.53 21.93
C ALA A 219 0.51 -16.65 22.84
N ARG A 220 1.13 -15.61 22.26
CA ARG A 220 2.09 -14.71 22.92
C ARG A 220 1.76 -13.26 22.53
N PRO A 221 0.68 -12.66 23.09
CA PRO A 221 0.21 -11.34 22.69
C PRO A 221 1.24 -10.22 22.91
N GLU A 222 2.22 -10.42 23.78
CA GLU A 222 3.36 -9.52 23.95
C GLU A 222 4.19 -9.31 22.67
N LEU A 223 4.19 -10.28 21.74
CA LEU A 223 4.86 -10.16 20.44
C LEU A 223 4.11 -9.21 19.49
N ALA A 224 2.81 -8.99 19.68
CA ALA A 224 2.09 -8.00 18.87
C ALA A 224 2.66 -6.59 19.09
N MET A 225 3.18 -6.31 20.29
CA MET A 225 3.75 -5.01 20.65
C MET A 225 5.17 -4.81 20.09
N SER A 226 5.93 -5.88 19.84
CA SER A 226 7.26 -5.79 19.23
C SER A 226 7.23 -5.76 17.70
N VAL A 227 6.20 -6.36 17.10
CA VAL A 227 6.02 -6.45 15.65
C VAL A 227 5.38 -5.18 15.06
N GLY A 228 4.46 -4.55 15.80
CA GLY A 228 3.87 -3.27 15.42
C GLY A 228 4.73 -2.11 15.92
N GLY A 229 5.39 -1.41 15.00
CA GLY A 229 6.14 -0.18 15.34
C GLY A 229 5.27 0.82 16.13
N PRO A 230 5.89 1.76 16.87
CA PRO A 230 5.14 2.79 17.58
C PRO A 230 4.34 3.58 16.55
N MET A 231 3.01 3.54 16.68
CA MET A 231 2.10 4.44 15.97
C MET A 231 2.12 5.79 16.66
#